data_AF-A0A5E6TMK4-F1
#
_entry.id   AF-A0A5E6TMK4-F1
#
_cell.length_a   1.000
_cell.length_b   1.000
_cell.length_c   1.000
_cell.angle_alpha   90.00
_cell.angle_beta   90.00
_cell.angle_gamma   90.00
#
_symmetry.space_group_name_H-M   'P 1'
#
loop_
_entity.id
_entity.type
_entity.pdbx_description
1 polymer ?
#
loop_
_entity_poly.entity_id
_entity_poly.type
_entity_poly.pdbx_seq_one_letter_code
_entity_poly.pdbx_strand_id
1 'polypeptide(L)'
;MPVAKPYRLAIALTVHLLAIVTYLLLHNTGMTLYRQMAGGLMSRGVAIGMGMYLIFYFVVLMNLVIALVPRLKWRLLLAAAIPAAILLYLLPQHPLRALFCSVLGFSTALAAIGANQLILYGLNRFRRQ
;
A
#
# COMPACT_ATOMS: atom_id res chain seq x y z
N MET A 1 11.19 25.58 17.14
CA MET A 1 11.63 24.25 17.62
C MET A 1 11.33 23.21 16.55
N PRO A 2 12.33 22.45 16.05
CA PRO A 2 12.03 21.31 15.17
C PRO A 2 11.07 20.45 15.97
N VAL A 3 10.01 20.03 15.31
CA VAL A 3 9.20 18.97 15.88
C VAL A 3 10.27 17.87 16.21
N ALA A 4 10.36 17.41 17.47
CA ALA A 4 11.16 16.26 17.95
C ALA A 4 10.85 14.88 17.28
N LYS A 5 11.79 14.32 16.49
CA LYS A 5 11.73 12.98 15.83
C LYS A 5 10.53 12.01 16.14
N PRO A 6 10.24 11.59 17.40
CA PRO A 6 9.14 10.68 17.72
C PRO A 6 7.75 10.98 17.15
N TYR A 7 7.13 12.16 17.32
CA TYR A 7 5.73 12.34 16.83
C TYR A 7 5.67 12.32 15.29
N ARG A 8 6.78 12.60 14.61
CA ARG A 8 6.88 12.57 13.14
C ARG A 8 6.84 11.13 12.62
N LEU A 9 7.45 10.22 13.36
CA LEU A 9 7.35 8.79 13.15
C LEU A 9 5.95 8.27 13.49
N ALA A 10 5.36 8.73 14.60
CA ALA A 10 4.01 8.35 14.99
C ALA A 10 2.98 8.72 13.91
N ILE A 11 3.01 9.95 13.39
CA ILE A 11 2.12 10.39 12.29
C ILE A 11 2.35 9.54 11.03
N ALA A 12 3.61 9.28 10.67
CA ALA A 12 3.92 8.45 9.50
C ALA A 12 3.36 7.02 9.68
N LEU A 13 3.56 6.41 10.85
CA LEU A 13 3.06 5.08 11.17
C LEU A 13 1.53 5.04 11.10
N THR A 14 0.82 6.01 11.68
CA THR A 14 -0.65 6.06 11.64
C THR A 14 -1.18 6.16 10.21
N VAL A 15 -0.56 7.01 9.38
CA VAL A 15 -0.96 7.17 7.97
C VAL A 15 -0.69 5.89 7.16
N HIS A 16 0.44 5.23 7.37
CA HIS A 16 0.74 3.96 6.70
C HIS A 16 -0.14 2.80 7.20
N LEU A 17 -0.48 2.77 8.50
CA LEU A 17 -1.48 1.86 9.06
C LEU A 17 -2.85 2.06 8.40
N LEU A 18 -3.30 3.30 8.26
CA LEU A 18 -4.56 3.62 7.59
C LEU A 18 -4.54 3.20 6.12
N ALA A 19 -3.41 3.34 5.44
CA ALA A 19 -3.23 2.88 4.06
C ALA A 19 -3.31 1.34 3.96
N ILE A 20 -2.73 0.61 4.92
CA ILE A 20 -2.83 -0.85 5.01
C ILE A 20 -4.29 -1.30 5.24
N VAL A 21 -5.01 -0.65 6.15
CA VAL A 21 -6.43 -0.95 6.40
C VAL A 21 -7.27 -0.68 5.15
N THR A 22 -7.03 0.45 4.48
CA THR A 22 -7.68 0.79 3.21
C THR A 22 -7.39 -0.27 2.15
N TYR A 23 -6.13 -0.71 2.02
CA TYR A 23 -5.76 -1.78 1.09
C TYR A 23 -6.53 -3.07 1.39
N LEU A 24 -6.62 -3.46 2.67
CA LEU A 24 -7.34 -4.68 3.07
C LEU A 24 -8.83 -4.61 2.73
N LEU A 25 -9.48 -3.47 2.99
CA LEU A 25 -10.89 -3.25 2.67
C LEU A 25 -11.13 -3.26 1.16
N LEU A 26 -10.35 -2.50 0.38
CA LEU A 26 -10.49 -2.45 -1.08
C LEU A 26 -10.20 -3.80 -1.73
N HIS A 27 -9.20 -4.52 -1.23
CA HIS A 27 -8.88 -5.85 -1.71
C HIS A 27 -10.01 -6.85 -1.41
N ASN A 28 -10.55 -6.85 -0.20
CA ASN A 28 -11.63 -7.77 0.17
C ASN A 28 -12.93 -7.47 -0.59
N THR A 29 -13.32 -6.20 -0.67
CA THR A 29 -14.50 -5.75 -1.43
C THR A 29 -14.31 -5.99 -2.92
N GLY A 30 -13.14 -5.65 -3.47
CA GLY A 30 -12.80 -5.87 -4.88
C GLY A 30 -12.84 -7.34 -5.27
N MET A 31 -12.30 -8.23 -4.43
CA MET A 31 -12.36 -9.67 -4.67
C MET A 31 -13.77 -10.24 -4.54
N THR A 32 -14.59 -9.70 -3.63
CA THR A 32 -15.99 -10.11 -3.47
C THR A 32 -16.81 -9.70 -4.69
N LEU A 33 -16.66 -8.46 -5.14
CA LEU A 33 -17.33 -7.93 -6.32
C LEU A 33 -16.87 -8.65 -7.60
N TYR A 34 -15.56 -8.92 -7.72
CA TYR A 34 -14.99 -9.69 -8.83
C TYR A 34 -15.55 -11.11 -8.89
N ARG A 35 -15.71 -11.79 -7.74
CA ARG A 35 -16.35 -13.12 -7.68
C ARG A 35 -17.81 -13.09 -8.10
N GLN A 36 -18.54 -12.01 -7.79
CA GLN A 36 -19.95 -11.86 -8.18
C GLN A 36 -20.10 -11.62 -9.69
N MET A 37 -19.20 -10.86 -10.32
CA MET A 37 -19.28 -10.58 -11.76
C MET A 37 -18.69 -11.70 -12.64
N ALA A 38 -17.59 -12.34 -12.23
CA ALA A 38 -16.85 -13.29 -13.07
C ALA A 38 -17.32 -14.75 -12.94
N GLY A 39 -18.26 -15.05 -12.03
CA GLY A 39 -18.72 -16.41 -11.76
C GLY A 39 -17.69 -17.27 -11.01
N GLY A 40 -18.15 -18.17 -10.15
CA GLY A 40 -17.33 -18.97 -9.21
C GLY A 40 -16.30 -19.95 -9.80
N LEU A 41 -16.00 -19.89 -11.10
CA LEU A 41 -15.13 -20.82 -11.82
C LEU A 41 -13.63 -20.64 -11.51
N MET A 42 -13.20 -19.46 -11.04
CA MET A 42 -11.82 -19.22 -10.54
C MET A 42 -11.68 -19.37 -9.02
N SER A 43 -12.69 -19.97 -8.34
CA SER A 43 -12.81 -20.02 -6.88
C SER A 43 -12.08 -21.20 -6.20
N ARG A 44 -11.54 -22.17 -6.96
CA ARG A 44 -10.96 -23.38 -6.35
C ARG A 44 -9.47 -23.51 -6.60
N GLY A 45 -8.69 -22.87 -5.73
CA GLY A 45 -7.29 -23.21 -5.54
C GLY A 45 -6.86 -22.79 -4.16
N VAL A 46 -6.68 -23.73 -3.23
CA VAL A 46 -6.13 -23.47 -1.88
C VAL A 46 -4.73 -22.82 -1.98
N ALA A 47 -3.99 -23.09 -3.06
CA ALA A 47 -2.73 -22.43 -3.40
C ALA A 47 -2.85 -20.93 -3.75
N ILE A 48 -4.01 -20.49 -4.25
CA ILE A 48 -4.26 -19.07 -4.57
C ILE A 48 -4.33 -18.22 -3.30
N GLY A 49 -4.92 -18.77 -2.22
CA GLY A 49 -5.02 -18.08 -0.93
C GLY A 49 -3.64 -17.75 -0.36
N MET A 50 -2.73 -18.72 -0.34
CA MET A 50 -1.38 -18.54 0.20
C MET A 50 -0.56 -17.49 -0.56
N GLY A 51 -0.66 -17.45 -1.89
CA GLY A 51 -0.02 -16.42 -2.71
C GLY A 51 -0.56 -15.01 -2.42
N MET A 52 -1.87 -14.86 -2.18
CA MET A 52 -2.46 -13.58 -1.80
C MET A 52 -2.02 -13.12 -0.41
N TYR A 53 -1.87 -14.02 0.56
CA TYR A 53 -1.31 -13.66 1.87
C TYR A 53 0.13 -13.16 1.75
N LEU A 54 0.96 -13.79 0.91
CA LEU A 54 2.33 -13.33 0.66
C LEU A 54 2.38 -11.90 0.12
N ILE A 55 1.55 -11.58 -0.88
CA ILE A 55 1.45 -10.22 -1.43
C ILE A 55 0.98 -9.23 -0.38
N PHE A 56 -0.02 -9.61 0.44
CA PHE A 56 -0.50 -8.77 1.53
C PHE A 56 0.62 -8.46 2.53
N TYR A 57 1.33 -9.48 3.01
CA TYR A 57 2.48 -9.28 3.91
C TYR A 57 3.58 -8.44 3.26
N PHE A 58 3.83 -8.60 1.97
CA PHE A 58 4.79 -7.80 1.23
C PHE A 58 4.40 -6.32 1.16
N VAL A 59 3.13 -6.01 0.86
CA VAL A 59 2.60 -4.64 0.83
C VAL A 59 2.65 -4.00 2.22
N VAL A 60 2.31 -4.75 3.27
CA VAL A 60 2.41 -4.31 4.67
C VAL A 60 3.86 -4.01 5.03
N LEU A 61 4.78 -4.93 4.75
CA LEU A 61 6.21 -4.78 5.03
C LEU A 61 6.77 -3.57 4.29
N MET A 62 6.47 -3.41 3.00
CA MET A 62 6.94 -2.27 2.21
C MET A 62 6.38 -0.94 2.72
N ASN A 63 5.12 -0.88 3.14
CA ASN A 63 4.57 0.33 3.77
C ASN A 63 5.28 0.67 5.08
N LEU A 64 5.63 -0.33 5.89
CA LEU A 64 6.40 -0.12 7.12
C LEU A 64 7.81 0.39 6.82
N VAL A 65 8.49 -0.20 5.84
CA VAL A 65 9.83 0.25 5.38
C VAL A 65 9.74 1.69 4.86
N ILE A 66 8.74 2.03 4.04
CA ILE A 66 8.50 3.38 3.54
C ILE A 66 8.26 4.37 4.70
N ALA A 67 7.53 3.95 5.74
CA ALA A 67 7.29 4.77 6.93
C ALA A 67 8.61 5.15 7.63
N LEU A 68 9.55 4.21 7.78
CA LEU A 68 10.85 4.42 8.42
C LEU A 68 11.82 5.26 7.58
N VAL A 69 11.68 5.26 6.25
CA VAL A 69 12.60 5.99 5.36
C VAL A 69 12.30 7.49 5.37
N PRO A 70 13.26 8.35 5.75
CA PRO A 70 13.03 9.80 5.85
C PRO A 70 13.15 10.54 4.51
N ARG A 71 13.79 9.92 3.51
CA ARG A 71 14.06 10.55 2.20
C ARG A 71 12.97 10.22 1.19
N LEU A 72 12.34 11.26 0.62
CA LEU A 72 11.25 11.13 -0.35
C LEU A 72 11.63 10.32 -1.60
N LYS A 73 12.84 10.52 -2.14
CA LYS A 73 13.32 9.78 -3.32
C LYS A 73 13.27 8.27 -3.12
N TRP A 74 13.71 7.81 -1.94
CA TRP A 74 13.71 6.40 -1.58
C TRP A 74 12.29 5.87 -1.31
N ARG A 75 11.42 6.69 -0.72
CA ARG A 75 9.98 6.34 -0.56
C ARG A 75 9.29 6.11 -1.90
N LEU A 76 9.55 6.96 -2.89
CA LEU A 76 8.98 6.83 -4.23
C LEU A 76 9.54 5.60 -4.97
N LEU A 77 10.85 5.34 -4.84
CA LEU A 77 11.48 4.13 -5.38
C LEU A 77 10.86 2.86 -4.78
N LEU A 78 10.69 2.82 -3.47
CA LEU A 78 10.04 1.70 -2.78
C LEU A 78 8.58 1.56 -3.18
N ALA A 79 7.85 2.67 -3.31
CA ALA A 79 6.47 2.65 -3.77
C ALA A 79 6.35 2.08 -5.19
N ALA A 80 7.29 2.41 -6.09
CA ALA A 80 7.34 1.85 -7.45
C ALA A 80 7.82 0.38 -7.50
N ALA A 81 8.63 -0.04 -6.53
CA ALA A 81 9.06 -1.44 -6.41
C ALA A 81 7.91 -2.39 -6.04
N ILE A 82 6.91 -1.91 -5.28
CA ILE A 82 5.72 -2.69 -4.90
C ILE A 82 4.97 -3.25 -6.14
N PRO A 83 4.45 -2.42 -7.07
CA PRO A 83 3.76 -2.92 -8.24
C PRO A 83 4.69 -3.73 -9.14
N ALA A 84 5.96 -3.35 -9.30
CA ALA A 84 6.92 -4.10 -10.13
C ALA A 84 7.11 -5.54 -9.64
N ALA A 85 7.30 -5.74 -8.33
CA ALA A 85 7.43 -7.07 -7.73
C ALA A 85 6.13 -7.88 -7.86
N ILE A 86 4.98 -7.24 -7.65
CA ILE A 86 3.66 -7.88 -7.79
C ILE A 86 3.42 -8.29 -9.25
N LEU A 87 3.77 -7.45 -10.23
CA LEU A 87 3.68 -7.80 -11.64
C LEU A 87 4.61 -8.97 -11.94
N LEU A 88 5.90 -8.91 -11.62
CA LEU A 88 6.84 -9.99 -11.94
C LEU A 88 6.40 -11.35 -11.35
N TYR A 89 5.80 -11.36 -10.16
CA TYR A 89 5.36 -12.58 -9.50
C TYR A 89 4.01 -13.10 -10.00
N LEU A 90 3.01 -12.23 -10.18
CA LEU A 90 1.65 -12.64 -10.52
C LEU A 90 1.31 -12.60 -12.01
N LEU A 91 2.05 -11.85 -12.84
CA LEU A 91 1.78 -11.73 -14.27
C LEU A 91 1.87 -13.08 -15.02
N PRO A 92 2.78 -14.02 -14.69
CA PRO A 92 2.86 -15.31 -15.38
C PRO A 92 1.67 -16.24 -15.10
N GLN A 93 0.99 -16.10 -13.95
CA GLN A 93 -0.02 -17.06 -13.48
C GLN A 93 -1.43 -16.46 -13.39
N HIS A 94 -1.55 -15.19 -13.01
CA HIS A 94 -2.82 -14.52 -12.71
C HIS A 94 -2.78 -13.02 -13.12
N PRO A 95 -2.79 -12.70 -14.42
CA PRO A 95 -2.57 -11.35 -14.94
C PRO A 95 -3.58 -10.31 -14.42
N LEU A 96 -4.86 -10.67 -14.31
CA LEU A 96 -5.90 -9.77 -13.77
C LEU A 96 -5.68 -9.42 -12.29
N ARG A 97 -5.26 -10.40 -11.47
CA ARG A 97 -4.94 -10.16 -10.05
C ARG A 97 -3.64 -9.37 -9.90
N ALA A 98 -2.67 -9.60 -10.79
CA ALA A 98 -1.42 -8.84 -10.83
C ALA A 98 -1.70 -7.34 -11.01
N LEU A 99 -2.53 -7.00 -12.00
CA LEU A 99 -2.92 -5.62 -12.29
C LEU A 99 -3.72 -5.01 -11.13
N PHE A 100 -4.70 -5.75 -10.58
CA PHE A 100 -5.51 -5.23 -9.47
C PHE A 100 -4.68 -4.97 -8.21
N CYS A 101 -3.85 -5.95 -7.80
CA CYS A 101 -3.04 -5.84 -6.59
C CYS A 101 -1.92 -4.79 -6.73
N SER A 102 -1.32 -4.67 -7.92
CA SER A 102 -0.27 -3.68 -8.16
C SER A 102 -0.81 -2.25 -8.17
N VAL A 103 -1.93 -1.99 -8.84
CA VAL A 103 -2.58 -0.67 -8.85
C VAL A 103 -3.04 -0.29 -7.44
N LEU A 104 -3.66 -1.23 -6.71
CA LEU A 104 -4.05 -0.99 -5.31
C LEU A 104 -2.84 -0.75 -4.41
N GLY A 105 -1.78 -1.55 -4.53
CA GLY A 105 -0.56 -1.40 -3.73
C GLY A 105 0.16 -0.08 -4.01
N PHE A 106 0.23 0.32 -5.28
CA PHE A 106 0.84 1.58 -5.69
C PHE A 106 0.03 2.80 -5.25
N SER A 107 -1.29 2.79 -5.47
CA SER A 107 -2.18 3.90 -5.10
C SER A 107 -2.22 4.13 -3.59
N THR A 108 -2.28 3.05 -2.79
CA THR A 108 -2.26 3.14 -1.33
C THR A 108 -0.92 3.65 -0.79
N ALA A 109 0.21 3.20 -1.37
CA ALA A 109 1.53 3.71 -1.01
C ALA A 109 1.70 5.20 -1.38
N LEU A 110 1.25 5.61 -2.57
CA LEU A 110 1.26 7.01 -2.98
C LEU A 110 0.38 7.89 -2.09
N ALA A 111 -0.84 7.43 -1.78
CA ALA A 111 -1.76 8.13 -0.89
C ALA A 111 -1.12 8.34 0.50
N ALA A 112 -0.44 7.32 1.03
CA ALA A 112 0.25 7.43 2.32
C ALA A 112 1.40 8.45 2.29
N ILE A 113 2.20 8.44 1.21
CA ILE A 113 3.29 9.41 1.03
C ILE A 113 2.73 10.84 0.91
N GLY A 114 1.69 11.03 0.11
CA GLY A 114 1.01 12.30 -0.11
C GLY A 114 0.39 12.86 1.18
N ALA A 115 -0.37 12.03 1.91
CA ALA A 115 -0.97 12.42 3.18
C ALA A 115 0.09 12.84 4.21
N ASN A 116 1.19 12.10 4.31
CA ASN A 116 2.29 12.45 5.21
C ASN A 116 2.94 13.81 4.84
N GLN A 117 3.11 14.09 3.55
CA GLN A 117 3.59 15.40 3.11
C GLN A 117 2.60 16.53 3.38
N LEU A 118 1.30 16.28 3.17
CA LEU A 118 0.25 17.26 3.35
C LEU A 118 0.10 17.64 4.83
N ILE A 119 0.20 16.68 5.75
CA ILE A 119 0.22 16.92 7.19
C ILE A 119 1.45 17.75 7.59
N LEU A 120 2.64 17.40 7.09
CA LEU A 120 3.86 18.16 7.38
C LEU A 120 3.82 19.58 6.82
N TYR A 121 3.23 19.77 5.64
CA TYR A 121 3.03 21.07 5.03
C TYR A 121 2.04 21.91 5.84
N GLY A 122 0.89 21.34 6.23
CA GLY A 122 -0.12 22.00 7.06
C GLY A 122 0.42 22.44 8.41
N LEU A 123 1.19 21.58 9.09
CA LEU A 123 1.86 21.91 10.35
C LEU A 123 2.87 23.06 10.20
N ASN A 124 3.63 23.09 9.10
CA ASN A 124 4.56 24.18 8.82
C ASN A 124 3.85 25.50 8.48
N ARG A 125 2.68 25.42 7.82
CA ARG A 125 1.87 26.59 7.48
C ARG A 125 1.23 27.22 8.72
N PHE A 126 0.66 26.41 9.60
CA PHE A 126 0.09 26.87 10.88
C PHE A 126 1.12 27.49 11.82
N ARG A 127 2.38 27.03 11.76
CA ARG A 127 3.47 27.57 12.57
C ARG A 127 4.04 28.90 12.07
N ARG A 128 3.74 29.30 10.83
CA ARG A 128 4.22 30.56 10.22
C ARG A 128 3.26 31.73 10.42
N GLN A 129 2.03 31.47 10.86
CA GLN A 129 1.10 32.50 11.33
C GLN A 129 1.23 32.65 12.85
#